data_AF-A0AAN4F1G8-F1
#
_entry.id   AF-A0AAN4F1G8-F1
#
_cell.length_a   1.000
_cell.length_b   1.000
_cell.length_c   1.000
_cell.angle_alpha   90.00
_cell.angle_beta   90.00
_cell.angle_gamma   90.00
#
_symmetry.space_group_name_H-M   'P 1'
#
loop_
_entity.id
_entity.type
_entity.pdbx_description
1 polymer ?
#
loop_
_entity_poly.entity_id
_entity_poly.type
_entity_poly.pdbx_seq_one_letter_code
_entity_poly.pdbx_strand_id
1 'polypeptide(L)'
;MDEEVKHQIISGVKAAISRDCLAKVEKEASQQINAAINESIVAARKAIEQKAIQFADDWLEKEVTITDKWGDTQDCLTITDLIKRTFDGLLEKKVDDNGNFADSYSGKTRLITWLTGKRVQDVVQEKLKGINKDIDRQIAEYVNEGIRKNVANKFAEMVVQTAQHNHQAALENKS
;
A
#
# COMPACT_ATOMS: atom_id res chain seq x y z
N MET A 1 34.65 -66.36 -16.56
CA MET A 1 34.07 -65.32 -15.68
C MET A 1 33.22 -66.06 -14.66
N ASP A 2 33.60 -65.98 -13.39
CA ASP A 2 33.10 -66.84 -12.32
C ASP A 2 31.63 -66.57 -11.99
N GLU A 3 30.81 -67.61 -11.80
CA GLU A 3 29.37 -67.47 -11.52
C GLU A 3 29.11 -66.70 -10.21
N GLU A 4 30.03 -66.83 -9.26
CA GLU A 4 29.98 -66.14 -7.98
C GLU A 4 30.14 -64.61 -8.12
N VAL A 5 31.00 -64.18 -9.07
CA VAL A 5 31.18 -62.75 -9.41
C VAL A 5 29.93 -62.21 -10.11
N LYS A 6 29.31 -62.97 -11.02
CA LYS A 6 28.02 -62.59 -11.62
C LYS A 6 26.93 -62.46 -10.56
N HIS A 7 26.85 -63.39 -9.62
CA HIS A 7 25.80 -63.39 -8.62
C HIS A 7 25.93 -62.22 -7.64
N GLN A 8 27.16 -61.87 -7.24
CA GLN A 8 27.44 -60.68 -6.44
C GLN A 8 27.10 -59.38 -7.17
N ILE A 9 27.46 -59.26 -8.45
CA ILE A 9 27.12 -58.08 -9.26
C ILE A 9 25.61 -57.93 -9.39
N ILE A 10 24.89 -59.01 -9.74
CA ILE A 10 23.44 -58.98 -9.89
C ILE A 10 22.75 -58.66 -8.55
N SER A 11 23.23 -59.22 -7.44
CA SER A 11 22.70 -58.94 -6.10
C SER A 11 22.92 -57.49 -5.69
N GLY A 12 24.13 -56.95 -5.89
CA GLY A 12 24.47 -55.56 -5.60
C GLY A 12 23.67 -54.57 -6.44
N VAL A 13 23.55 -54.83 -7.75
CA VAL A 13 22.74 -54.00 -8.66
C VAL A 13 21.27 -54.05 -8.29
N LYS A 14 20.72 -55.23 -7.95
CA LYS A 14 19.31 -55.37 -7.54
C LYS A 14 19.04 -54.65 -6.21
N ALA A 15 19.96 -54.76 -5.25
CA ALA A 15 19.85 -54.08 -3.96
C ALA A 15 19.97 -52.55 -4.07
N ALA A 16 20.84 -52.05 -4.96
CA ALA A 16 20.97 -50.61 -5.23
C ALA A 16 19.73 -50.07 -5.95
N ILE A 17 19.30 -50.71 -7.05
CA ILE A 17 18.10 -50.32 -7.80
C ILE A 17 16.86 -50.35 -6.90
N SER A 18 16.70 -51.40 -6.09
CA SER A 18 15.53 -51.51 -5.21
C SER A 18 15.50 -50.41 -4.15
N ARG A 19 16.66 -49.98 -3.64
CA ARG A 19 16.76 -48.94 -2.61
C ARG A 19 16.55 -47.54 -3.19
N ASP A 20 17.19 -47.25 -4.31
CA ASP A 20 17.09 -45.96 -4.98
C ASP A 20 15.70 -45.73 -5.58
N CYS A 21 15.08 -46.81 -6.11
CA CYS A 21 13.71 -46.75 -6.60
C CYS A 21 12.71 -46.51 -5.46
N LEU A 22 12.86 -47.19 -4.30
CA LEU A 22 12.02 -46.95 -3.13
C LEU A 22 12.15 -45.52 -2.62
N ALA A 23 13.37 -45.02 -2.47
CA ALA A 23 13.62 -43.66 -2.00
C ALA A 23 13.06 -42.61 -2.96
N LYS A 24 13.13 -42.85 -4.27
CA LYS A 24 12.56 -41.97 -5.28
C LYS A 24 11.04 -41.97 -5.25
N VAL A 25 10.42 -43.15 -5.19
CA VAL A 25 8.95 -43.30 -5.09
C VAL A 25 8.42 -42.67 -3.81
N GLU A 26 9.09 -42.88 -2.67
CA GLU A 26 8.70 -42.29 -1.39
C GLU A 26 8.78 -40.75 -1.44
N LYS A 27 9.84 -40.21 -2.04
CA LYS A 27 10.00 -38.76 -2.22
C LYS A 27 8.92 -38.17 -3.14
N GLU A 28 8.66 -38.79 -4.29
CA GLU A 28 7.65 -38.33 -5.25
C GLU A 28 6.24 -38.44 -4.66
N ALA A 29 5.92 -39.53 -3.97
CA ALA A 29 4.66 -39.72 -3.28
C ALA A 29 4.48 -38.66 -2.18
N SER A 30 5.50 -38.41 -1.36
CA SER A 30 5.46 -37.42 -0.29
C SER A 30 5.26 -36.00 -0.86
N GLN A 31 5.90 -35.67 -1.98
CA GLN A 31 5.70 -34.39 -2.67
C GLN A 31 4.27 -34.23 -3.20
N GLN A 32 3.71 -35.25 -3.85
CA GLN A 32 2.34 -35.21 -4.37
C GLN A 32 1.32 -35.11 -3.24
N ILE A 33 1.51 -35.85 -2.16
CA ILE A 33 0.65 -35.79 -0.96
C ILE A 33 0.70 -34.39 -0.35
N ASN A 34 1.90 -33.82 -0.15
CA ASN A 34 2.04 -32.48 0.40
C ASN A 34 1.44 -31.39 -0.50
N ALA A 35 1.55 -31.54 -1.82
CA ALA A 35 0.91 -30.63 -2.77
C ALA A 35 -0.62 -30.70 -2.67
N ALA A 36 -1.20 -31.91 -2.68
CA ALA A 36 -2.64 -32.12 -2.56
C ALA A 36 -3.20 -31.61 -1.22
N ILE A 37 -2.44 -31.80 -0.12
CA ILE A 37 -2.80 -31.26 1.20
C ILE A 37 -2.80 -29.74 1.17
N ASN A 38 -1.77 -29.11 0.59
CA ASN A 38 -1.69 -27.65 0.51
C ASN A 38 -2.82 -27.05 -0.33
N GLU A 39 -3.13 -27.65 -1.48
CA GLU A 39 -4.26 -27.24 -2.31
C GLU A 39 -5.60 -27.37 -1.55
N SER A 40 -5.78 -28.48 -0.83
CA SER A 40 -6.97 -28.69 0.01
C SER A 40 -7.08 -27.66 1.14
N ILE A 41 -5.97 -27.30 1.78
CA ILE A 41 -5.94 -26.27 2.83
C ILE A 41 -6.29 -24.90 2.24
N VAL A 42 -5.75 -24.54 1.09
CA VAL A 42 -6.05 -23.26 0.42
C VAL A 42 -7.52 -23.20 0.02
N ALA A 43 -8.07 -24.26 -0.56
CA ALA A 43 -9.48 -24.35 -0.91
C ALA A 43 -10.38 -24.25 0.33
N ALA A 44 -10.03 -24.95 1.42
CA ALA A 44 -10.77 -24.90 2.67
C ALA A 44 -10.76 -23.50 3.30
N ARG A 45 -9.60 -22.81 3.32
CA ARG A 45 -9.50 -21.43 3.81
C ARG A 45 -10.39 -20.49 3.01
N LYS A 46 -10.34 -20.57 1.68
CA LYS A 46 -11.19 -19.76 0.80
C LYS A 46 -12.67 -20.00 1.05
N ALA A 47 -13.07 -21.27 1.24
CA ALA A 47 -14.46 -21.62 1.54
C ALA A 47 -14.91 -21.09 2.92
N ILE A 48 -14.03 -21.11 3.93
CA ILE A 48 -14.31 -20.53 5.25
C ILE A 48 -14.47 -19.01 5.15
N GLU A 49 -13.54 -18.33 4.46
CA GLU A 49 -13.62 -16.88 4.23
C GLU A 49 -14.92 -16.49 3.52
N GLN A 50 -15.30 -17.21 2.46
CA GLN A 50 -16.55 -16.99 1.75
C GLN A 50 -17.78 -17.20 2.64
N LYS A 51 -17.78 -18.25 3.48
CA LYS A 51 -18.87 -18.47 4.44
C LYS A 51 -18.94 -17.40 5.52
N ALA A 52 -17.79 -16.89 5.98
CA ALA A 52 -17.75 -15.81 6.96
C ALA A 52 -18.28 -14.49 6.37
N ILE A 53 -17.93 -14.19 5.12
CA ILE A 53 -18.47 -13.05 4.37
C ILE A 53 -19.98 -13.20 4.20
N GLN A 54 -20.43 -14.35 3.68
CA GLN A 54 -21.87 -14.60 3.49
C GLN A 54 -22.64 -14.51 4.80
N PHE A 55 -22.10 -15.05 5.89
CA PHE A 55 -22.72 -14.94 7.22
C PHE A 55 -22.83 -13.48 7.68
N ALA A 56 -21.81 -12.66 7.42
CA ALA A 56 -21.85 -11.24 7.74
C ALA A 56 -22.91 -10.50 6.90
N ASP A 57 -23.00 -10.82 5.60
CA ASP A 57 -23.98 -10.24 4.69
C ASP A 57 -25.41 -10.62 5.11
N ASP A 58 -25.68 -11.92 5.35
CA ASP A 58 -26.97 -12.44 5.84
C ASP A 58 -27.36 -11.80 7.18
N TRP A 59 -26.38 -11.56 8.05
CA TRP A 59 -26.61 -10.92 9.34
C TRP A 59 -26.99 -9.44 9.18
N LEU A 60 -26.34 -8.72 8.26
CA LEU A 60 -26.64 -7.31 7.97
C LEU A 60 -28.02 -7.11 7.34
N GLU A 61 -28.47 -8.07 6.52
CA GLU A 61 -29.79 -8.08 5.90
C GLU A 61 -30.92 -8.49 6.87
N LYS A 62 -30.58 -9.04 8.04
CA LYS A 62 -31.58 -9.47 9.01
C LYS A 62 -32.43 -8.29 9.48
N GLU A 63 -33.74 -8.45 9.34
CA GLU A 63 -34.72 -7.48 9.86
C GLU A 63 -34.77 -7.55 11.39
N VAL A 64 -34.75 -6.39 12.01
CA VAL A 64 -34.87 -6.21 13.45
C VAL A 64 -36.05 -5.27 13.72
N THR A 65 -36.89 -5.69 14.64
CA THR A 65 -38.02 -4.89 15.13
C THR A 65 -37.54 -3.97 16.24
N ILE A 66 -37.70 -2.66 16.05
CA ILE A 66 -37.41 -1.67 17.07
C ILE A 66 -38.70 -1.42 17.86
N THR A 67 -38.65 -1.69 19.16
CA THR A 67 -39.74 -1.35 20.08
C THR A 67 -39.41 -0.09 20.86
N ASP A 68 -40.42 0.72 21.18
CA ASP A 68 -40.25 1.86 22.06
C ASP A 68 -40.13 1.45 23.54
N LYS A 69 -39.99 2.44 24.42
CA LYS A 69 -39.85 2.24 25.87
C LYS A 69 -41.08 1.64 26.56
N TRP A 70 -42.18 1.46 25.84
CA TRP A 70 -43.41 0.83 26.29
C TRP A 70 -43.68 -0.53 25.61
N GLY A 71 -42.78 -0.96 24.72
CA GLY A 71 -42.86 -2.27 24.05
C GLY A 71 -43.63 -2.24 22.74
N ASP A 72 -44.10 -1.08 22.29
CA ASP A 72 -44.82 -0.96 21.02
C ASP A 72 -43.84 -0.95 19.86
N THR A 73 -44.16 -1.70 18.80
CA THR A 73 -43.33 -1.81 17.60
C THR A 73 -43.36 -0.50 16.81
N GLN A 74 -42.22 0.17 16.67
CA GLN A 74 -42.10 1.43 15.91
C GLN A 74 -41.69 1.23 14.46
N ASP A 75 -40.74 0.33 14.19
CA ASP A 75 -40.19 0.13 12.84
C ASP A 75 -39.64 -1.30 12.69
N CYS A 76 -39.75 -1.87 11.49
CA CYS A 76 -39.06 -3.10 11.08
C CYS A 76 -38.02 -2.72 10.02
N LEU A 77 -36.74 -2.77 10.37
CA LEU A 77 -35.63 -2.32 9.52
C LEU A 77 -34.51 -3.35 9.53
N THR A 78 -33.73 -3.43 8.46
CA THR A 78 -32.51 -4.24 8.46
C THR A 78 -31.45 -3.65 9.38
N ILE A 79 -30.48 -4.46 9.82
CA ILE A 79 -29.32 -3.96 10.58
C ILE A 79 -28.55 -2.91 9.77
N THR A 80 -28.44 -3.08 8.45
CA THR A 80 -27.86 -2.08 7.55
C THR A 80 -28.58 -0.73 7.63
N ASP A 81 -29.92 -0.71 7.64
CA ASP A 81 -30.69 0.53 7.68
C ASP A 81 -30.62 1.19 9.05
N LEU A 82 -30.54 0.40 10.12
CA LEU A 82 -30.24 0.88 11.47
C LEU A 82 -28.89 1.60 11.55
N ILE A 83 -27.85 1.01 10.96
CA ILE A 83 -26.51 1.61 10.89
C ILE A 83 -26.55 2.91 10.08
N LYS A 84 -27.17 2.91 8.90
CA LYS A 84 -27.34 4.12 8.06
C LYS A 84 -28.06 5.22 8.82
N ARG A 85 -29.21 4.92 9.44
CA ARG A 85 -29.99 5.89 10.22
C ARG A 85 -29.21 6.47 11.40
N THR A 86 -28.41 5.63 12.07
CA THR A 86 -27.53 6.08 13.16
C THR A 86 -26.42 6.99 12.63
N PHE A 87 -25.84 6.64 11.50
CA PHE A 87 -24.79 7.42 10.85
C PHE A 87 -25.31 8.75 10.31
N ASP A 88 -26.46 8.77 9.63
CA ASP A 88 -27.14 9.97 9.17
C ASP A 88 -27.49 10.87 10.36
N GLY A 89 -28.03 10.29 11.44
CA GLY A 89 -28.29 11.02 12.68
C GLY A 89 -27.03 11.61 13.31
N LEU A 90 -25.88 10.93 13.22
CA LEU A 90 -24.58 11.44 13.69
C LEU A 90 -24.09 12.61 12.83
N LEU A 91 -24.17 12.49 11.50
CA LEU A 91 -23.77 13.53 10.55
C LEU A 91 -24.62 14.81 10.68
N GLU A 92 -25.85 14.65 11.12
CA GLU A 92 -26.81 15.72 11.41
C GLU A 92 -26.59 16.39 12.78
N LYS A 93 -25.80 15.77 13.69
CA LYS A 93 -25.48 16.39 14.97
C LYS A 93 -24.70 17.68 14.78
N LYS A 94 -24.99 18.64 15.65
CA LYS A 94 -24.33 19.95 15.66
C LYS A 94 -22.97 19.87 16.33
N VAL A 95 -21.99 20.51 15.71
CA VAL A 95 -20.63 20.66 16.24
C VAL A 95 -20.26 22.13 16.37
N ASP A 96 -19.33 22.40 17.28
CA ASP A 96 -18.69 23.70 17.43
C ASP A 96 -17.67 23.98 16.32
N ASP A 97 -17.03 25.14 16.38
CA ASP A 97 -16.01 25.55 15.41
C ASP A 97 -14.81 24.61 15.33
N ASN A 98 -14.54 23.83 16.37
CA ASN A 98 -13.42 22.91 16.48
C ASN A 98 -13.80 21.47 16.13
N GLY A 99 -15.07 21.23 15.79
CA GLY A 99 -15.58 19.90 15.43
C GLY A 99 -16.03 19.05 16.62
N ASN A 100 -16.12 19.62 17.83
CA ASN A 100 -16.65 18.89 18.99
C ASN A 100 -18.18 18.92 19.00
N PHE A 101 -18.81 17.81 19.38
CA PHE A 101 -20.25 17.77 19.62
C PHE A 101 -20.64 18.74 20.72
N ALA A 102 -21.70 19.50 20.52
CA ALA A 102 -22.11 20.50 21.48
C ALA A 102 -23.63 20.70 21.51
N ASP A 103 -24.22 20.87 22.70
CA ASP A 103 -25.68 20.87 22.90
C ASP A 103 -26.39 22.25 22.86
N SER A 104 -25.68 23.36 23.09
CA SER A 104 -26.23 24.74 22.97
C SER A 104 -26.76 25.15 21.57
N TYR A 105 -27.67 26.13 21.54
CA TYR A 105 -28.47 26.54 20.38
C TYR A 105 -27.79 27.57 19.44
N SER A 106 -26.77 28.32 19.89
CA SER A 106 -26.13 29.39 19.12
C SER A 106 -24.80 28.96 18.49
N GLY A 107 -24.57 29.37 17.24
CA GLY A 107 -23.24 29.31 16.59
C GLY A 107 -22.76 27.93 16.15
N LYS A 108 -23.65 26.97 15.84
CA LYS A 108 -23.25 25.61 15.47
C LYS A 108 -23.67 25.19 14.09
N THR A 109 -22.79 24.44 13.44
CA THR A 109 -23.03 23.84 12.13
C THR A 109 -23.22 22.33 12.26
N ARG A 110 -23.84 21.69 11.27
CA ARG A 110 -23.97 20.23 11.25
C ARG A 110 -22.59 19.60 11.02
N LEU A 111 -22.34 18.43 11.61
CA LEU A 111 -21.07 17.71 11.46
C LEU A 111 -20.71 17.51 9.98
N ILE A 112 -21.69 17.15 9.14
CA ILE A 112 -21.45 17.00 7.69
C ILE A 112 -20.97 18.31 7.04
N THR A 113 -21.58 19.44 7.39
CA THR A 113 -21.21 20.76 6.86
C THR A 113 -19.84 21.21 7.36
N TRP A 114 -19.50 20.90 8.61
CA TRP A 114 -18.16 21.16 9.16
C TRP A 114 -17.09 20.32 8.47
N LEU A 115 -17.34 19.01 8.29
CA LEU A 115 -16.42 18.09 7.63
C LEU A 115 -16.18 18.47 6.17
N THR A 116 -17.25 18.74 5.41
CA THR A 116 -17.17 19.03 3.97
C THR A 116 -16.71 20.45 3.66
N GLY A 117 -16.95 21.41 4.56
CA GLY A 117 -16.50 22.80 4.41
C GLY A 117 -15.17 23.05 5.08
N LYS A 118 -15.21 23.22 6.41
CA LYS A 118 -14.08 23.72 7.22
C LYS A 118 -12.90 22.75 7.22
N ARG A 119 -13.15 21.46 7.50
CA ARG A 119 -12.08 20.45 7.58
C ARG A 119 -11.41 20.19 6.23
N VAL A 120 -12.19 20.13 5.14
CA VAL A 120 -11.63 20.01 3.78
C VAL A 120 -10.75 21.21 3.45
N GLN A 121 -11.22 22.43 3.75
CA GLN A 121 -10.44 23.64 3.54
C GLN A 121 -9.12 23.61 4.32
N ASP A 122 -9.15 23.21 5.59
CA ASP A 122 -7.94 23.11 6.43
C ASP A 122 -6.94 22.10 5.85
N VAL A 123 -7.40 20.91 5.44
CA VAL A 123 -6.54 19.88 4.84
C VAL A 123 -5.94 20.35 3.51
N VAL A 124 -6.73 20.99 2.65
CA VAL A 124 -6.25 21.55 1.39
C VAL A 124 -5.20 22.62 1.65
N GLN A 125 -5.43 23.53 2.61
CA GLN A 125 -4.45 24.56 2.96
C GLN A 125 -3.16 23.97 3.54
N GLU A 126 -3.25 22.95 4.38
CA GLU A 126 -2.07 22.26 4.94
C GLU A 126 -1.23 21.61 3.83
N LYS A 127 -1.89 20.92 2.88
CA LYS A 127 -1.20 20.31 1.73
C LYS A 127 -0.59 21.34 0.80
N LEU A 128 -1.29 22.43 0.50
CA LEU A 128 -0.78 23.53 -0.33
C LEU A 128 0.42 24.23 0.33
N LYS A 129 0.44 24.41 1.65
CA LYS A 129 1.62 24.95 2.37
C LYS A 129 2.85 24.05 2.19
N GLY A 130 2.67 22.73 2.22
CA GLY A 130 3.73 21.76 1.95
C GLY A 130 4.28 21.87 0.52
N ILE A 131 3.37 21.94 -0.46
CA ILE A 131 3.72 22.05 -1.88
C ILE A 131 4.43 23.37 -2.18
N ASN A 132 3.96 24.50 -1.64
CA ASN A 132 4.60 25.80 -1.84
C ASN A 132 6.03 25.82 -1.30
N LYS A 133 6.28 25.20 -0.14
CA LYS A 133 7.62 25.07 0.43
C LYS A 133 8.54 24.21 -0.46
N ASP A 134 8.01 23.16 -1.07
CA ASP A 134 8.77 22.32 -2.00
C ASP A 134 9.03 23.01 -3.34
N ILE A 135 8.07 23.79 -3.85
CA ILE A 135 8.25 24.62 -5.05
C ILE A 135 9.29 25.71 -4.80
N ASP A 136 9.21 26.43 -3.69
CA ASP A 136 10.19 27.47 -3.34
C ASP A 136 11.60 26.89 -3.19
N ARG A 137 11.72 25.70 -2.59
CA ARG A 137 12.99 24.97 -2.51
C ARG A 137 13.52 24.58 -3.88
N GLN A 138 12.68 23.98 -4.74
CA GLN A 138 13.08 23.57 -6.08
C GLN A 138 13.48 24.77 -6.94
N ILE A 139 12.72 25.88 -6.90
CA ILE A 139 13.07 27.12 -7.59
C ILE A 139 14.43 27.64 -7.10
N ALA A 140 14.67 27.66 -5.79
CA ALA A 140 15.95 28.09 -5.25
C ALA A 140 17.12 27.18 -5.67
N GLU A 141 16.90 25.86 -5.71
CA GLU A 141 17.89 24.87 -6.19
C GLU A 141 18.20 25.06 -7.68
N TYR A 142 17.18 25.10 -8.54
CA TYR A 142 17.34 25.29 -9.99
C TYR A 142 17.95 26.64 -10.36
N VAL A 143 17.56 27.73 -9.68
CA VAL A 143 18.16 29.06 -9.90
C VAL A 143 19.62 29.07 -9.46
N ASN A 144 19.95 28.49 -8.31
CA ASN A 144 21.34 28.40 -7.85
C ASN A 144 22.20 27.54 -8.78
N GLU A 145 21.70 26.41 -9.26
CA GLU A 145 22.39 25.57 -10.23
C GLU A 145 22.59 26.28 -11.57
N GLY A 146 21.55 26.94 -12.08
CA GLY A 146 21.61 27.70 -13.32
C GLY A 146 22.62 28.86 -13.26
N ILE A 147 22.62 29.62 -12.15
CA ILE A 147 23.59 30.69 -11.91
C ILE A 147 25.00 30.12 -11.80
N ARG A 148 25.22 29.07 -11.00
CA ARG A 148 26.55 28.44 -10.84
C ARG A 148 27.10 27.93 -12.18
N LYS A 149 26.28 27.27 -13.00
CA LYS A 149 26.68 26.75 -14.30
C LYS A 149 27.04 27.88 -15.28
N ASN A 150 26.24 28.94 -15.31
CA ASN A 150 26.50 30.09 -16.20
C ASN A 150 27.76 30.86 -15.77
N VAL A 151 27.95 31.08 -14.47
CA VAL A 151 29.17 31.71 -13.92
C VAL A 151 30.40 30.84 -14.17
N ALA A 152 30.32 29.52 -13.95
CA ALA A 152 31.42 28.61 -14.22
C ALA A 152 31.81 28.58 -15.71
N ASN A 153 30.83 28.57 -16.61
CA ASN A 153 31.08 28.62 -18.05
C ASN A 153 31.72 29.95 -18.46
N LYS A 154 31.20 31.09 -18.00
CA LYS A 154 31.80 32.40 -18.30
C LYS A 154 33.20 32.56 -17.71
N PHE A 155 33.44 31.99 -16.52
CA PHE A 155 34.76 31.98 -15.92
C PHE A 155 35.73 31.12 -16.74
N ALA A 156 35.32 29.93 -17.17
CA ALA A 156 36.14 29.08 -18.03
C ALA A 156 36.45 29.74 -19.38
N GLU A 157 35.46 30.38 -20.01
CA GLU A 157 35.65 31.17 -21.23
C GLU A 157 36.67 32.29 -21.03
N MET A 158 36.54 33.05 -19.94
CA MET A 158 37.47 34.15 -19.60
C MET A 158 38.89 33.65 -19.35
N VAL A 159 39.06 32.53 -18.65
CA VAL A 159 40.37 31.91 -18.42
C VAL A 159 41.01 31.45 -19.73
N VAL A 160 40.24 30.81 -20.62
CA VAL A 160 40.73 30.38 -21.94
C VAL A 160 41.13 31.58 -22.80
N GLN A 161 40.29 32.62 -22.85
CA GLN A 161 40.59 33.86 -23.59
C GLN A 161 41.86 34.53 -23.07
N THR A 162 42.02 34.61 -21.74
CA THR A 162 43.21 35.20 -21.11
C THR A 162 44.46 34.37 -21.40
N ALA A 163 44.36 33.03 -21.33
CA ALA A 163 45.48 32.14 -21.64
C ALA A 163 45.89 32.23 -23.12
N GLN A 164 44.93 32.31 -24.04
CA GLN A 164 45.19 32.50 -25.47
C GLN A 164 45.84 33.85 -25.76
N HIS A 165 45.32 34.93 -25.16
CA HIS A 165 45.88 36.27 -25.30
C HIS A 165 47.33 36.33 -24.78
N ASN A 166 47.60 35.75 -23.61
CA ASN A 166 48.94 35.69 -23.05
C ASN A 166 49.88 34.80 -23.89
N HIS A 167 49.39 33.71 -24.47
CA HIS A 167 50.19 32.86 -25.35
C HIS A 167 50.55 33.56 -26.66
N GLN A 168 49.61 34.30 -27.27
CA GLN A 168 49.88 35.13 -28.45
C GLN A 168 50.90 36.22 -28.15
N ALA A 169 50.71 36.98 -27.06
CA ALA A 169 51.67 38.00 -26.63
C ALA A 169 53.06 37.44 -26.34
N ALA A 170 53.16 36.20 -25.83
CA ALA A 170 54.44 35.53 -25.58
C ALA A 170 55.14 35.04 -26.86
N LEU A 171 54.39 34.73 -27.93
CA LEU A 171 54.93 34.36 -29.24
C LEU A 171 55.40 35.60 -30.01
N GLU A 172 54.67 36.71 -29.93
CA GLU A 172 55.04 37.99 -30.54
C GLU A 172 56.29 38.60 -29.92
N ASN A 173 56.50 38.44 -28.60
CA ASN A 173 57.72 38.91 -27.92
C ASN A 173 58.94 37.99 -28.09
N LYS A 174 58.82 36.86 -28.80
CA LYS A 174 59.92 35.92 -29.09
C LYS A 174 60.37 35.91 -30.56
N SER A 175 59.73 36.70 -31.42
CA SER A 175 60.19 36.98 -32.81
C SER A 175 60.99 38.27 -32.85
#